data_AF-A0A2A9LBU6-F1
#
_entry.id   AF-A0A2A9LBU6-F1
#
_cell.length_a   1.000
_cell.length_b   1.000
_cell.length_c   1.000
_cell.angle_alpha   90.00
_cell.angle_beta   90.00
_cell.angle_gamma   90.00
#
_symmetry.space_group_name_H-M   'P 1'
#
loop_
_entity.id
_entity.type
_entity.pdbx_description
1 polymer ?
#
loop_
_entity_poly.entity_id
_entity_poly.type
_entity_poly.pdbx_seq_one_letter_code
_entity_poly.pdbx_strand_id
1 'polypeptide(L)'
;MDHWRLAYLGIRQVPRELSEFELATFFTFSKRERVDIDSRRTDLFRLAVALHIGFLRMTGRPLGSYKQIPTVLWRHLGRQLNVKPPDLGTLRSLYDGNLKTLSC
;
A
#
# COMPACT_ATOMS: atom_id res chain seq x y z
N MET A 1 20.36 -6.19 -13.87
CA MET A 1 19.53 -7.04 -12.97
C MET A 1 19.58 -6.44 -11.58
N ASP A 2 18.53 -5.73 -11.18
CA ASP A 2 18.39 -5.06 -9.87
C ASP A 2 18.31 -6.08 -8.71
N HIS A 3 19.45 -6.66 -8.32
CA HIS A 3 19.53 -7.69 -7.27
C HIS A 3 18.99 -7.21 -5.91
N TRP A 4 19.03 -5.91 -5.66
CA TRP A 4 18.49 -5.31 -4.43
C TRP A 4 16.99 -5.55 -4.26
N ARG A 5 16.24 -5.73 -5.35
CA ARG A 5 14.79 -6.03 -5.30
C ARG A 5 14.50 -7.43 -4.76
N LEU A 6 15.44 -8.36 -4.92
CA LEU A 6 15.27 -9.74 -4.46
C LEU A 6 15.14 -9.83 -2.93
N ALA A 7 15.70 -8.87 -2.20
CA ALA A 7 15.57 -8.78 -0.73
C ALA A 7 14.12 -8.62 -0.26
N TYR A 8 13.24 -8.10 -1.12
CA TYR A 8 11.84 -7.86 -0.80
C TYR A 8 10.91 -9.01 -1.22
N LEU A 9 11.40 -9.97 -2.01
CA LEU A 9 10.56 -11.08 -2.48
C LEU A 9 10.17 -12.01 -1.33
N GLY A 10 8.88 -12.33 -1.25
CA GLY A 10 8.36 -13.28 -0.27
C GLY A 10 8.19 -12.75 1.15
N ILE A 11 8.57 -11.51 1.45
CA ILE A 11 8.30 -10.89 2.75
C ILE A 11 6.80 -10.76 2.98
N ARG A 12 6.39 -10.96 4.24
CA ARG A 12 4.98 -10.91 4.65
C ARG A 12 4.57 -9.58 5.24
N GLN A 13 5.53 -8.72 5.58
CA GLN A 13 5.30 -7.46 6.27
C GLN A 13 5.92 -6.31 5.47
N VAL A 14 5.27 -5.15 5.49
CA VAL A 14 5.86 -3.93 4.91
C VAL A 14 7.07 -3.57 5.77
N PRO A 15 8.26 -3.37 5.18
CA PRO A 15 9.43 -2.88 5.90
C PRO A 15 9.09 -1.61 6.67
N ARG A 16 9.53 -1.51 7.93
CA ARG A 16 9.26 -0.32 8.76
C ARG A 16 9.93 0.92 8.20
N GLU A 17 11.08 0.73 7.57
CA GLU A 17 11.89 1.75 6.94
C GLU A 17 11.88 1.47 5.44
N LEU A 18 11.30 2.40 4.69
CA LEU A 18 11.33 2.40 3.24
C LEU A 18 12.01 3.69 2.80
N SER A 19 13.06 3.56 2.01
CA SER A 19 13.75 4.69 1.40
C SER A 19 12.85 5.37 0.36
N GLU A 20 13.09 6.66 0.09
CA GLU A 20 12.39 7.38 -0.96
C GLU A 20 12.56 6.71 -2.33
N PHE A 21 13.73 6.11 -2.58
CA PHE A 21 14.01 5.35 -3.79
C PHE A 21 13.11 4.11 -3.93
N GLU A 22 12.88 3.40 -2.83
CA GLU A 22 12.05 2.19 -2.80
C GLU A 22 10.57 2.57 -2.97
N LEU A 23 10.16 3.65 -2.32
CA LEU A 23 8.83 4.23 -2.50
C LEU A 23 8.59 4.63 -3.95
N ALA A 24 9.52 5.37 -4.55
CA ALA A 24 9.43 5.77 -5.96
C ALA A 24 9.41 4.57 -6.92
N THR A 25 10.15 3.50 -6.61
CA THR A 25 10.21 2.31 -7.47
C THR A 25 8.94 1.47 -7.41
N PHE A 26 8.41 1.22 -6.21
CA PHE A 26 7.30 0.27 -6.01
C PHE A 26 5.93 0.94 -5.94
N PHE A 27 5.86 2.18 -5.45
CA PHE A 27 4.61 2.88 -5.13
C PHE A 27 4.33 4.09 -6.05
N THR A 28 5.00 4.14 -7.21
CA THR A 28 4.63 5.02 -8.32
C THR A 28 3.76 4.27 -9.31
N PHE A 29 2.62 4.86 -9.67
CA PHE A 29 1.61 4.21 -10.53
C PHE A 29 1.65 4.76 -11.95
N SER A 30 1.51 3.86 -12.92
CA SER A 30 1.29 4.23 -14.31
C SER A 30 -0.09 4.88 -14.49
N LYS A 31 -0.29 5.56 -15.63
CA LYS A 31 -1.59 6.16 -15.96
C LYS A 31 -2.73 5.14 -15.95
N ARG A 32 -2.48 3.91 -16.41
CA ARG A 32 -3.47 2.82 -16.44
C ARG A 32 -3.87 2.40 -15.03
N GLU A 33 -2.87 2.13 -14.18
CA GLU A 33 -3.11 1.78 -12.77
C GLU A 33 -3.82 2.92 -12.04
N ARG A 34 -3.55 4.16 -12.44
CA ARG A 34 -4.20 5.32 -11.85
C ARG A 34 -5.68 5.41 -12.21
N VAL A 35 -6.06 5.13 -13.46
CA VAL A 35 -7.47 5.02 -13.85
C VAL A 35 -8.18 3.97 -13.02
N ASP A 36 -7.54 2.82 -12.80
CA ASP A 36 -8.08 1.78 -11.93
C ASP A 36 -8.22 2.32 -10.50
N ILE A 37 -7.16 2.82 -9.88
CA ILE A 37 -7.21 3.34 -8.51
C ILE A 37 -8.30 4.42 -8.35
N ASP A 38 -8.37 5.39 -9.26
CA ASP A 38 -9.29 6.54 -9.15
C ASP A 38 -10.77 6.16 -9.35
N SER A 39 -11.04 5.02 -9.98
CA SER A 39 -12.40 4.49 -10.14
C SER A 39 -13.05 4.07 -8.81
N ARG A 40 -12.29 4.05 -7.71
CA ARG A 40 -12.75 3.66 -6.37
C ARG A 40 -13.47 4.85 -5.73
N ARG A 41 -14.60 4.58 -5.07
CA ARG A 41 -15.53 5.62 -4.58
C ARG A 41 -15.00 6.47 -3.42
N THR A 42 -14.11 5.94 -2.58
CA THR A 42 -13.57 6.70 -1.45
C THR A 42 -12.06 6.78 -1.52
N ASP A 43 -11.53 7.91 -1.07
CA ASP A 43 -10.10 8.18 -0.91
C ASP A 43 -9.38 7.10 -0.10
N LEU A 44 -10.04 6.56 0.93
CA LEU A 44 -9.54 5.43 1.70
C LEU A 44 -9.39 4.16 0.86
N PHE A 45 -10.36 3.82 0.01
CA PHE A 45 -10.26 2.66 -0.88
C PHE A 45 -9.20 2.87 -1.98
N ARG A 46 -9.05 4.10 -2.49
CA ARG A 46 -7.98 4.45 -3.44
C ARG A 46 -6.61 4.18 -2.84
N LEU A 47 -6.38 4.68 -1.62
CA LEU A 47 -5.17 4.45 -0.85
C LEU A 47 -4.93 2.96 -0.54
N ALA A 48 -5.98 2.23 -0.16
CA ALA A 48 -5.87 0.80 0.11
C ALA A 48 -5.48 0.00 -1.14
N VAL A 49 -6.11 0.27 -2.29
CA VAL A 49 -5.79 -0.41 -3.56
C VAL A 49 -4.37 -0.06 -4.01
N ALA A 50 -3.97 1.20 -3.92
CA ALA A 50 -2.61 1.63 -4.24
C ALA A 50 -1.56 0.93 -3.37
N LEU A 51 -1.82 0.77 -2.08
CA LEU A 51 -0.97 0.02 -1.16
C LEU A 51 -0.85 -1.46 -1.60
N HIS A 52 -1.96 -2.11 -1.96
CA HIS A 52 -1.94 -3.50 -2.41
C HIS A 52 -1.16 -3.68 -3.71
N ILE A 53 -1.33 -2.79 -4.68
CA ILE A 53 -0.60 -2.83 -5.96
C ILE A 53 0.89 -2.69 -5.73
N GLY A 54 1.31 -1.69 -4.95
CA GLY A 54 2.73 -1.47 -4.65
C GLY A 54 3.35 -2.61 -3.85
N PHE A 55 2.61 -3.18 -2.88
CA PHE A 55 3.08 -4.32 -2.11
C PHE A 55 3.21 -5.59 -2.96
N LEU A 56 2.24 -5.86 -3.85
CA LEU A 56 2.29 -6.97 -4.78
C LEU A 56 3.48 -6.84 -5.72
N ARG A 57 3.75 -5.63 -6.23
CA ARG A 57 4.92 -5.34 -7.07
C ARG A 57 6.24 -5.53 -6.32
N MET A 58 6.30 -5.11 -5.05
CA MET A 58 7.50 -5.19 -4.22
C MET A 58 7.82 -6.63 -3.79
N THR A 59 6.81 -7.40 -3.40
CA THR A 59 7.00 -8.68 -2.71
C THR A 59 6.61 -9.91 -3.54
N GLY A 60 5.89 -9.70 -4.64
CA GLY A 60 5.29 -10.76 -5.45
C GLY A 60 4.10 -11.45 -4.76
N ARG A 61 3.59 -10.91 -3.65
CA ARG A 61 2.50 -11.51 -2.87
C ARG A 61 1.42 -10.50 -2.50
N PRO A 62 0.16 -10.96 -2.31
CA PRO A 62 -0.89 -10.10 -1.80
C PRO A 62 -0.59 -9.66 -0.37
N LEU A 63 -1.04 -8.45 -0.06
CA LEU A 63 -1.02 -7.90 1.27
C LEU A 63 -1.90 -8.80 2.18
N GLY A 64 -1.30 -9.57 3.11
CA GLY A 64 -2.00 -10.26 4.20
C GLY A 64 -2.57 -9.35 5.31
N SER A 65 -2.68 -9.83 6.55
CA SER A 65 -3.15 -9.03 7.69
C SER A 65 -2.02 -8.18 8.28
N TYR A 66 -2.14 -6.84 8.22
CA TYR A 66 -1.12 -5.93 8.73
C TYR A 66 -1.60 -5.23 9.99
N LYS A 67 -0.73 -5.22 11.00
CA LYS A 67 -0.97 -4.46 12.22
C LYS A 67 -0.56 -3.00 12.09
N GLN A 68 0.46 -2.69 11.29
CA GLN A 68 1.01 -1.33 11.15
C GLN A 68 1.62 -1.11 9.76
N ILE A 69 1.24 -0.02 9.11
CA ILE A 69 1.81 0.45 7.84
C ILE A 69 2.55 1.77 8.10
N PRO A 70 3.80 1.94 7.63
CA PRO A 70 4.58 3.14 7.92
C PRO A 70 3.92 4.45 7.45
N THR A 71 3.97 5.49 8.27
CA THR A 71 3.42 6.82 7.94
C THR A 71 4.06 7.43 6.70
N VAL A 72 5.35 7.15 6.46
CA VAL A 72 6.07 7.61 5.26
C VAL A 72 5.42 7.07 3.98
N LEU A 73 4.94 5.82 4.02
CA LEU A 73 4.27 5.20 2.88
C LEU A 73 2.91 5.85 2.62
N TRP A 74 2.11 6.10 3.67
CA TRP A 74 0.85 6.82 3.52
C TRP A 74 1.03 8.23 2.98
N ARG A 75 2.07 8.95 3.43
CA ARG A 75 2.39 10.27 2.91
C ARG A 75 2.80 10.22 1.44
N HIS A 76 3.57 9.22 1.04
CA HIS A 76 3.94 9.03 -0.37
C HIS A 76 2.71 8.72 -1.23
N LEU A 77 1.86 7.79 -0.79
CA LEU A 77 0.62 7.44 -1.49
C LEU A 77 -0.36 8.63 -1.55
N GLY A 78 -0.49 9.40 -0.47
CA GLY A 78 -1.33 10.60 -0.47
C GLY A 78 -0.85 11.64 -1.48
N ARG A 79 0.46 11.86 -1.59
CA ARG A 79 1.05 12.74 -2.62
C ARG A 79 0.83 12.20 -4.04
N GLN A 80 1.09 10.92 -4.26
CA GLN A 80 0.85 10.28 -5.55
C GLN A 80 -0.62 10.40 -5.94
N LEU A 81 -1.53 10.08 -5.02
CA LEU A 81 -2.97 10.02 -5.25
C LEU A 81 -3.69 11.38 -5.19
N ASN A 82 -3.00 12.45 -4.78
CA ASN A 82 -3.60 13.73 -4.38
C ASN A 82 -4.75 13.56 -3.37
N VAL A 83 -4.52 12.68 -2.39
CA VAL A 83 -5.47 12.32 -1.33
C VAL A 83 -4.85 12.67 0.01
N LYS A 84 -5.66 13.16 0.97
CA LYS A 84 -5.19 13.40 2.33
C LYS A 84 -4.78 12.08 2.96
N PRO A 85 -3.53 11.92 3.43
CA PRO A 85 -3.11 10.69 4.08
C PRO A 85 -3.99 10.43 5.31
N PRO A 86 -4.43 9.18 5.51
CA PRO A 86 -5.30 8.83 6.61
C PRO A 86 -4.53 8.92 7.91
N ASP A 87 -5.20 9.38 8.96
CA ASP A 87 -4.66 9.33 10.30
C ASP A 87 -4.53 7.86 10.75
N LEU A 88 -3.53 7.53 11.56
CA LEU A 88 -3.23 6.14 11.95
C LEU A 88 -4.44 5.46 12.62
N GLY A 89 -5.30 6.24 13.28
CA GLY A 89 -6.57 5.78 13.86
C GLY A 89 -7.58 5.28 12.81
N THR A 90 -7.67 5.92 11.65
CA THR A 90 -8.62 5.56 10.58
C THR A 90 -8.21 4.27 9.88
N LEU A 91 -6.91 4.04 9.74
CA LEU A 91 -6.36 2.82 9.14
C LEU A 91 -6.59 1.59 10.02
N ARG A 92 -6.41 1.74 11.34
CA ARG A 92 -6.74 0.68 12.28
C ARG A 92 -8.22 0.29 12.16
N SER A 93 -9.11 1.28 11.99
CA SER A 93 -10.54 1.02 11.74
C SER A 93 -10.80 0.26 10.43
N LEU A 94 -9.97 0.44 9.38
CA LEU A 94 -10.11 -0.28 8.10
C LEU A 94 -9.73 -1.77 8.21
N TYR A 95 -8.76 -2.11 9.06
CA TYR A 95 -8.27 -3.49 9.21
C TYR A 95 -8.93 -4.23 10.40
N ASP A 96 -9.23 -3.54 11.51
CA ASP A 96 -9.98 -4.13 12.63
C ASP A 96 -11.46 -4.35 12.27
N GLY A 97 -12.03 -3.56 11.35
CA GLY A 97 -13.44 -3.63 10.96
C GLY A 97 -13.83 -4.77 10.02
N ASN A 98 -12.87 -5.44 9.36
CA ASN A 98 -13.14 -6.43 8.30
C ASN A 98 -12.58 -7.85 8.58
N LEU A 99 -12.03 -8.11 9.76
CA LEU A 99 -11.68 -9.49 10.17
C LEU A 99 -12.92 -10.36 10.46
N LYS A 100 -14.12 -9.76 10.55
CA LYS A 100 -15.39 -10.50 10.71
C LYS A 100 -16.02 -10.95 9.38
N THR A 101 -15.50 -10.50 8.24
CA THR A 101 -16.06 -10.77 6.90
C THR A 101 -15.21 -11.72 6.06
N LEU A 102 -14.08 -12.22 6.60
CA LEU A 102 -13.23 -13.23 5.97
C LEU A 102 -13.23 -14.56 6.75
N SER A 103 -14.25 -14.78 7.58
CA SER A 103 -14.56 -16.07 8.19
C SER A 103 -15.86 -16.59 7.59
N CYS A 104 -15.80 -17.03 6.34
CA CYS A 104 -16.73 -17.97 5.74
C CYS A 104 -15.91 -19.05 5.05
#